data_AF-A0A432JMK6-F1
#
_entry.id   AF-A0A432JMK6-F1
#
_cell.length_a   1.000
_cell.length_b   1.000
_cell.length_c   1.000
_cell.angle_alpha   90.00
_cell.angle_beta   90.00
_cell.angle_gamma   90.00
#
_symmetry.space_group_name_H-M   'P 1'
#
loop_
_entity.id
_entity.type
_entity.pdbx_description
1 polymer ?
#
loop_
_entity_poly.entity_id
_entity_poly.type
_entity_poly.pdbx_seq_one_letter_code
_entity_poly.pdbx_strand_id
1 'polypeptide(L)' 'MKLSELKQGQKAIISKVRGRGAFRRRIMEMGFVGGQEVGVVKRAP' A
#
# COMPACT_ATOMS: atom_id res chain seq x y z
N MET A 1 5.06 -4.40 -9.79
CA MET A 1 5.53 -3.35 -8.87
C MET A 1 5.04 -3.64 -7.45
N LYS A 2 5.92 -3.52 -6.47
CA LYS A 2 5.60 -3.52 -5.04
C LYS A 2 5.45 -2.08 -4.55
N LEU A 3 4.68 -1.88 -3.48
CA LEU A 3 4.55 -0.57 -2.83
C LEU A 3 5.92 0.01 -2.40
N SER A 4 6.85 -0.86 -1.98
CA SER A 4 8.21 -0.49 -1.58
C SER A 4 9.07 0.10 -2.71
N GLU A 5 8.71 -0.12 -3.96
CA GLU A 5 9.45 0.34 -5.14
C GLU A 5 9.05 1.77 -5.56
N LEU A 6 7.97 2.33 -5.01
CA LEU A 6 7.51 3.69 -5.32
C LEU A 6 8.43 4.75 -4.71
N LYS A 7 8.87 5.72 -5.51
CA LYS A 7 9.65 6.87 -5.03
C LYS A 7 8.74 7.88 -4.33
N GLN A 8 9.34 8.73 -3.50
CA GLN A 8 8.62 9.83 -2.86
C GLN A 8 7.94 10.71 -3.91
N GLY A 9 6.69 11.11 -3.66
CA GLY A 9 5.86 11.85 -4.60
C GLY A 9 5.17 10.99 -5.67
N GLN A 10 5.52 9.71 -5.80
CA GLN A 10 4.83 8.81 -6.74
C GLN A 10 3.53 8.25 -6.16
N LYS A 11 2.60 7.97 -7.07
CA LYS A 11 1.29 7.38 -6.80
C LYS A 11 1.10 6.11 -7.61
N ALA A 12 0.24 5.22 -7.12
CA ALA A 12 -0.18 4.02 -7.82
C ALA A 12 -1.55 3.55 -7.33
N ILE A 13 -2.22 2.73 -8.15
CA ILE A 13 -3.46 2.05 -7.76
C ILE A 13 -3.11 0.67 -7.17
N ILE A 14 -3.72 0.33 -6.03
CA ILE A 14 -3.58 -0.98 -5.41
C ILE A 14 -4.28 -2.02 -6.30
N SER A 15 -3.50 -2.92 -6.91
CA SER A 15 -4.05 -4.06 -7.66
C SER A 15 -4.38 -5.26 -6.78
N LYS A 16 -3.54 -5.55 -5.78
CA LYS A 16 -3.73 -6.66 -4.84
C LYS A 16 -2.97 -6.43 -3.54
N VAL A 17 -3.63 -6.73 -2.41
CA VAL A 17 -3.01 -6.76 -1.08
C VAL A 17 -2.52 -8.18 -0.79
N ARG A 18 -1.22 -8.34 -0.54
CA ARG A 18 -0.60 -9.61 -0.16
C ARG A 18 -0.28 -9.61 1.35
N GLY A 19 -0.29 -10.77 1.99
CA GLY A 19 -0.07 -10.92 3.43
C GLY A 19 -0.88 -12.09 3.99
N ARG A 20 -0.63 -12.47 5.25
CA ARG A 20 -1.32 -13.58 5.93
C ARG A 20 -1.99 -13.10 7.22
N GLY A 21 -3.07 -13.78 7.60
CA GLY A 21 -3.72 -13.65 8.91
C GLY A 21 -4.09 -12.22 9.32
N ALA A 22 -3.85 -11.91 10.59
CA ALA A 22 -4.22 -10.64 11.22
C ALA A 22 -3.62 -9.42 10.52
N PHE A 23 -2.40 -9.53 9.99
CA PHE A 23 -1.76 -8.41 9.28
C PHE A 23 -2.55 -7.98 8.05
N ARG A 24 -2.97 -8.94 7.21
CA ARG A 24 -3.78 -8.64 6.02
C ARG A 24 -5.10 -7.98 6.40
N ARG A 25 -5.76 -8.49 7.44
CA ARG A 25 -7.01 -7.93 7.96
C ARG A 25 -6.82 -6.48 8.42
N ARG A 26 -5.78 -6.21 9.22
CA ARG A 26 -5.50 -4.86 9.74
C ARG A 26 -5.23 -3.84 8.62
N ILE A 27 -4.42 -4.21 7.63
CA ILE A 27 -4.12 -3.33 6.49
C ILE A 27 -5.38 -3.03 5.68
N MET A 28 -6.25 -4.02 5.46
CA MET A 28 -7.54 -3.80 4.79
C MET A 28 -8.49 -2.91 5.60
N GLU A 29 -8.55 -3.07 6.93
CA GLU A 29 -9.33 -2.21 7.83
C GLU A 29 -8.85 -0.73 7.79
N MET A 30 -7.57 -0.50 7.49
CA MET A 30 -7.01 0.84 7.30
C MET A 30 -7.30 1.45 5.91
N GLY A 31 -8.03 0.74 5.04
CA GLY A 31 -8.39 1.23 3.70
C GLY A 31 -7.40 0.87 2.59
N PHE A 32 -6.36 0.09 2.87
CA PHE A 32 -5.53 -0.51 1.82
C PHE A 32 -6.29 -1.68 1.18
N VAL A 33 -7.14 -1.36 0.21
CA VAL A 33 -7.95 -2.31 -0.56
C VAL A 33 -7.77 -2.10 -2.06
N GLY A 34 -8.11 -3.11 -2.86
CA GLY A 34 -7.95 -3.05 -4.32
C GLY A 34 -8.73 -1.89 -4.94
N GLY A 35 -8.13 -1.23 -5.93
CA GLY A 35 -8.72 -0.09 -6.64
C GLY A 35 -8.46 1.28 -6.01
N GLN A 36 -7.93 1.32 -4.79
CA GLN A 36 -7.60 2.59 -4.13
C GLN A 36 -6.28 3.17 -4.63
N GLU A 37 -6.22 4.50 -4.81
CA GLU A 37 -4.98 5.22 -5.08
C GLU A 37 -4.20 5.41 -3.78
N VAL A 38 -2.89 5.12 -3.82
CA VAL A 38 -1.96 5.37 -2.73
C VAL A 38 -0.71 6.08 -3.24
N GLY A 39 -0.13 6.95 -2.42
CA GLY A 39 1.10 7.68 -2.75
C GLY A 39 2.12 7.66 -1.61
N VAL A 40 3.40 7.74 -1.98
CA VAL A 40 4.50 7.80 -1.00
C VAL A 40 4.79 9.24 -0.62
N VAL A 41 4.35 9.65 0.57
CA VAL A 41 4.53 11.04 1.06
C VAL A 41 5.95 11.27 1.57
N LYS A 42 6.49 10.33 2.36
CA LYS A 42 7.81 10.41 2.97
C LYS A 42 8.34 9.03 3.28
N ARG A 43 9.67 8.88 3.31
CA ARG A 43 10.37 7.68 3.78
C ARG A 43 11.06 7.99 5.10
N ALA A 44 11.13 7.00 5.98
CA ALA A 44 11.96 7.09 7.18
C ALA A 44 13.44 7.27 6.75
N PRO A 45 14.25 8.01 7.54
CA PRO A 45 15.68 8.14 7.30
C PRO A 45 16.39 6.78 7.39
#